data_AF-A0AA41RX07-F1
#
_entry.id   AF-A0AA41RX07-F1
#
_cell.length_a   1.000
_cell.length_b   1.000
_cell.length_c   1.000
_cell.angle_alpha   90.00
_cell.angle_beta   90.00
_cell.angle_gamma   90.00
#
_symmetry.space_group_name_H-M   'P 1'
#
loop_
_entity.id
_entity.type
_entity.pdbx_description
1 polymer ?
#
loop_
_entity_poly.entity_id
_entity_poly.type
_entity_poly.pdbx_seq_one_letter_code
_entity_poly.pdbx_strand_id
1 'polypeptide(L)'
;MSNTSRRNSAEPNCVYKNHNEPIEVRVQDLLSRMTLKEKAGQMTQIERTVATHSAIKDLSIGSILSGGGSGPFDKALPCDWADMIDSYQNSALQSRLGVPIIYATDAVHGHNNVFGATIFPHNIGLGATRLVF
;
A
#
# COMPACT_ATOMS: atom_id res chain seq x y z
N MET A 1 19.18 -37.25 -33.19
CA MET A 1 19.25 -36.61 -31.86
C MET A 1 18.13 -35.58 -31.78
N SER A 2 16.95 -35.98 -31.29
CA SER A 2 15.78 -35.11 -31.15
C SER A 2 15.94 -34.23 -29.92
N ASN A 3 16.04 -32.92 -30.13
CA ASN A 3 16.18 -31.95 -29.05
C ASN A 3 14.79 -31.65 -28.46
N THR A 4 14.42 -32.41 -27.42
CA THR A 4 13.18 -32.24 -26.69
C THR A 4 13.24 -30.94 -25.90
N SER A 5 12.61 -29.87 -26.42
CA SER A 5 12.34 -28.64 -25.67
C SER A 5 11.52 -28.99 -24.43
N ARG A 6 12.15 -28.88 -23.25
CA ARG A 6 11.44 -28.90 -21.97
C ARG A 6 10.54 -27.67 -21.94
N ARG A 7 9.23 -27.86 -22.16
CA ARG A 7 8.22 -26.90 -21.68
C ARG A 7 8.35 -26.88 -20.16
N ASN A 8 9.03 -25.85 -19.63
CA ASN A 8 8.85 -25.47 -18.24
C ASN A 8 7.35 -25.28 -18.01
N SER A 9 6.80 -25.97 -17.01
CA SER A 9 5.44 -25.79 -16.53
C SER A 9 5.27 -24.33 -16.11
N ALA A 10 4.74 -23.52 -17.03
CA ALA A 10 4.43 -22.12 -16.77
C ALA A 10 3.43 -22.06 -15.62
N GLU A 11 3.78 -21.36 -14.54
CA GLU A 11 2.77 -20.86 -13.62
C GLU A 11 1.65 -20.22 -14.45
N PRO A 12 0.37 -20.43 -14.10
CA PRO A 12 -0.73 -19.88 -14.86
C PRO A 12 -0.50 -18.38 -15.03
N ASN A 13 -0.35 -17.93 -16.28
CA ASN A 13 0.01 -16.57 -16.64
C ASN A 13 -0.83 -15.58 -15.81
N CYS A 14 -0.20 -14.93 -14.84
CA CYS A 14 -0.87 -14.00 -13.92
C CYS A 14 -0.94 -12.64 -14.61
N VAL A 15 -1.95 -12.45 -15.44
CA VAL A 15 -2.18 -11.24 -16.23
C VAL A 15 -2.14 -9.99 -15.34
N TYR A 16 -2.68 -10.06 -14.11
CA TYR A 16 -2.65 -8.95 -13.16
C TYR A 16 -1.24 -8.46 -12.78
N LYS A 17 -0.21 -9.32 -12.91
CA LYS A 17 1.20 -8.97 -12.66
C LYS A 17 1.91 -8.40 -13.90
N ASN A 18 1.31 -8.48 -15.08
CA ASN A 18 1.89 -7.91 -16.30
C ASN A 18 1.61 -6.40 -16.36
N HIS A 19 2.64 -5.57 -16.16
CA HIS A 19 2.50 -4.10 -16.19
C HIS A 19 2.17 -3.52 -17.57
N ASN A 20 2.31 -4.32 -18.64
CA ASN A 20 1.98 -3.91 -20.01
C ASN A 20 0.49 -4.09 -20.35
N GLU A 21 -0.27 -4.79 -19.51
CA GLU A 21 -1.71 -5.00 -19.73
C GLU A 21 -2.53 -3.80 -19.25
N PRO A 22 -3.67 -3.50 -19.89
CA PRO A 22 -4.58 -2.45 -19.43
C PRO A 22 -5.00 -2.66 -17.97
N ILE A 23 -5.15 -1.56 -17.23
CA ILE A 23 -5.51 -1.61 -15.80
C ILE A 23 -6.76 -2.46 -15.57
N GLU A 24 -7.82 -2.25 -16.33
CA GLU A 24 -9.07 -3.00 -16.19
C GLU A 24 -8.88 -4.51 -16.41
N VAL A 25 -8.03 -4.89 -17.37
CA VAL A 25 -7.72 -6.31 -17.62
C VAL A 25 -6.99 -6.91 -16.41
N ARG A 26 -6.04 -6.18 -15.83
CA ARG A 26 -5.33 -6.60 -14.61
C ARG A 26 -6.26 -6.69 -13.40
N VAL A 27 -7.18 -5.74 -13.25
CA VAL A 27 -8.17 -5.70 -12.17
C VAL A 27 -9.12 -6.90 -12.28
N GLN A 28 -9.67 -7.17 -13.47
CA GLN A 28 -10.58 -8.29 -13.67
C GLN A 28 -9.88 -9.65 -13.42
N ASP A 29 -8.66 -9.83 -13.92
CA ASP A 29 -7.87 -11.03 -13.65
C ASP A 29 -7.60 -11.21 -12.14
N LEU A 30 -7.20 -10.16 -11.44
CA LEU A 30 -6.98 -10.22 -9.98
C LEU A 30 -8.26 -10.56 -9.22
N LEU A 31 -9.36 -9.83 -9.47
CA LEU A 31 -10.63 -10.02 -8.78
C LEU A 31 -11.21 -11.43 -8.99
N SER A 32 -10.98 -12.02 -10.16
CA SER A 32 -11.38 -13.40 -10.48
C SER A 32 -10.62 -14.45 -9.65
N ARG A 33 -9.41 -14.11 -9.19
CA ARG A 33 -8.53 -15.00 -8.41
C ARG A 33 -8.67 -14.84 -6.91
N MET A 34 -9.34 -13.78 -6.45
CA MET A 34 -9.53 -13.49 -5.02
C MET A 34 -10.66 -14.31 -4.40
N THR A 35 -10.37 -14.87 -3.24
CA THR A 35 -11.36 -15.38 -2.29
C THR A 35 -12.20 -14.24 -1.72
N LEU A 36 -13.34 -14.56 -1.11
CA LEU A 36 -14.16 -13.58 -0.40
C LEU A 36 -13.37 -12.92 0.75
N LYS A 37 -12.55 -13.69 1.47
CA LYS A 37 -11.70 -13.18 2.56
C LYS A 37 -10.72 -12.13 2.05
N GLU A 38 -10.05 -12.38 0.93
CA GLU A 38 -9.11 -11.41 0.35
C GLU A 38 -9.84 -10.15 -0.14
N LYS A 39 -11.05 -10.27 -0.69
CA LYS A 39 -11.86 -9.11 -1.09
C LYS A 39 -12.23 -8.25 0.12
N ALA A 40 -12.68 -8.89 1.20
CA ALA A 40 -12.96 -8.20 2.46
C ALA A 40 -11.69 -7.55 3.04
N GLY A 41 -10.55 -8.24 2.98
CA GLY A 41 -9.25 -7.71 3.37
C GLY A 41 -8.88 -6.44 2.61
N GLN A 42 -9.07 -6.43 1.28
CA GLN A 42 -8.81 -5.24 0.46
C GLN A 42 -9.73 -4.05 0.78
N MET A 43 -10.95 -4.29 1.26
CA MET A 43 -11.86 -3.24 1.72
C MET A 43 -11.58 -2.76 3.15
N THR A 44 -10.59 -3.35 3.83
CA THR A 44 -10.27 -3.05 5.22
C THR A 44 -9.03 -2.15 5.31
N GLN A 45 -9.21 -0.99 5.92
CA GLN A 45 -8.12 -0.13 6.36
C GLN A 45 -7.96 -0.26 7.88
N ILE A 46 -6.74 -0.54 8.33
CA ILE A 46 -6.42 -0.63 9.77
C ILE A 46 -5.45 0.47 10.20
N GLU A 47 -5.49 0.84 11.47
CA GLU A 47 -4.52 1.78 12.03
C GLU A 47 -3.20 1.07 12.35
N ARG A 48 -2.05 1.74 12.14
CA ARG A 48 -0.72 1.12 12.25
C ARG A 48 -0.37 0.54 13.63
N THR A 49 -1.01 0.98 14.71
CA THR A 49 -0.81 0.46 16.08
C THR A 49 -1.33 -0.96 16.25
N VAL A 50 -2.30 -1.39 15.43
CA VAL A 50 -2.81 -2.77 15.42
C VAL A 50 -2.28 -3.58 14.24
N ALA A 51 -1.47 -2.97 13.37
CA ALA A 51 -0.93 -3.61 12.17
C ALA A 51 0.27 -4.51 12.51
N THR A 52 0.01 -5.80 12.68
CA THR A 52 1.06 -6.83 12.78
C THR A 52 1.34 -7.45 11.42
N HIS A 53 2.57 -7.93 11.20
CA HIS A 53 2.97 -8.61 9.95
C HIS A 53 2.05 -9.78 9.60
N SER A 54 1.63 -10.56 10.60
CA SER A 54 0.69 -11.68 10.41
C SER A 54 -0.71 -11.19 10.04
N ALA A 55 -1.23 -10.15 10.70
CA ALA A 55 -2.53 -9.59 10.35
C ALA A 55 -2.54 -9.09 8.89
N ILE A 56 -1.50 -8.35 8.48
CA ILE A 56 -1.37 -7.82 7.11
C ILE A 56 -1.38 -8.96 6.09
N LYS A 57 -0.54 -9.97 6.29
CA LYS A 57 -0.39 -11.10 5.37
C LYS A 57 -1.63 -12.01 5.35
N ASP A 58 -2.05 -12.49 6.52
CA ASP A 58 -3.02 -13.58 6.64
C ASP A 58 -4.47 -13.11 6.45
N LEU A 59 -4.74 -11.82 6.69
CA LEU A 59 -6.03 -11.18 6.42
C LEU A 59 -6.06 -10.44 5.08
N SER A 60 -4.92 -10.35 4.37
CA SER A 60 -4.81 -9.66 3.07
C SER A 60 -5.32 -8.22 3.14
N ILE A 61 -4.91 -7.51 4.19
CA ILE A 61 -5.27 -6.12 4.46
C ILE A 61 -4.98 -5.25 3.24
N GLY A 62 -5.93 -4.40 2.85
CA GLY A 62 -5.80 -3.50 1.70
C GLY A 62 -5.12 -2.20 2.02
N SER A 63 -5.29 -1.69 3.24
CA SER A 63 -4.71 -0.40 3.62
C SER A 63 -4.32 -0.32 5.09
N ILE A 64 -3.31 0.49 5.36
CA ILE A 64 -2.91 0.91 6.70
C ILE A 64 -2.93 2.44 6.74
N LEU A 65 -3.28 3.04 7.88
CA LEU A 65 -3.09 4.47 8.10
C LEU A 65 -2.28 4.78 9.37
N SER A 66 -1.64 5.94 9.35
CA SER A 66 -1.25 6.69 10.54
C SER A 66 -2.26 7.81 10.78
N GLY A 67 -3.04 7.70 11.86
CA GLY A 67 -3.83 8.83 12.37
C GLY A 67 -2.95 9.95 12.92
N GLY A 68 -3.55 11.07 13.32
CA GLY A 68 -2.83 12.21 13.89
C GLY A 68 -1.92 11.82 15.07
N GLY A 69 -0.63 12.11 14.94
CA GLY A 69 0.39 11.78 15.96
C GLY A 69 0.84 10.31 15.98
N SER A 70 0.28 9.43 15.14
CA SER A 70 0.65 8.01 15.09
C SER A 70 1.90 7.78 14.23
N GLY A 71 3.04 8.25 14.71
CA GLY A 71 4.35 7.98 14.12
C GLY A 71 4.98 6.65 14.59
N PRO A 72 6.11 6.24 13.99
CA PRO A 72 6.90 5.10 14.47
C PRO A 72 7.34 5.27 15.93
N PHE A 73 7.85 6.46 16.26
CA PHE A 73 8.27 6.90 17.59
C PHE A 73 8.42 8.45 17.60
N ASP A 74 8.70 9.03 18.77
CA ASP A 74 8.86 10.50 18.90
C ASP A 74 10.03 11.01 18.05
N LYS A 75 9.79 12.08 17.29
CA LYS A 75 10.77 12.70 16.36
C LYS A 75 11.38 11.76 15.31
N ALA A 76 10.66 10.71 14.92
CA ALA A 76 11.06 9.81 13.82
C ALA A 76 11.40 10.60 12.54
N LEU A 77 12.53 10.27 11.93
CA LEU A 77 13.03 10.85 10.68
C LEU A 77 12.30 10.25 9.47
N PRO A 78 12.36 10.90 8.29
CA PRO A 78 11.74 10.35 7.07
C PRO A 78 12.15 8.91 6.72
N CYS A 79 13.40 8.52 6.99
CA CYS A 79 13.85 7.14 6.77
C CYS A 79 13.17 6.13 7.71
N ASP A 80 12.91 6.50 8.96
CA ASP A 80 12.23 5.62 9.92
C ASP A 80 10.78 5.34 9.50
N TRP A 81 10.12 6.35 8.91
CA TRP A 81 8.80 6.19 8.29
C TRP A 81 8.86 5.26 7.07
N ALA A 82 9.84 5.47 6.18
CA ALA A 82 10.02 4.63 4.99
C ALA A 82 10.26 3.16 5.39
N ASP A 83 11.17 2.91 6.33
CA ASP A 83 11.51 1.56 6.80
C ASP A 83 10.29 0.85 7.43
N MET A 84 9.50 1.58 8.23
CA MET A 84 8.26 1.05 8.79
C MET A 84 7.25 0.66 7.69
N ILE A 85 7.04 1.53 6.71
CA ILE A 85 6.08 1.30 5.62
C ILE A 85 6.55 0.14 4.73
N ASP A 86 7.84 0.07 4.41
CA ASP A 86 8.43 -1.01 3.62
C ASP A 86 8.29 -2.37 4.34
N SER A 87 8.44 -2.39 5.66
CA SER A 87 8.21 -3.59 6.49
C SER A 87 6.76 -4.10 6.37
N TYR A 88 5.78 -3.20 6.38
CA TYR A 88 4.38 -3.56 6.14
C TYR A 88 4.13 -4.01 4.71
N GLN A 89 4.71 -3.32 3.72
CA GLN A 89 4.57 -3.68 2.31
C GLN A 89 5.15 -5.07 2.02
N ASN A 90 6.32 -5.37 2.57
CA ASN A 90 6.93 -6.69 2.48
C ASN A 90 6.03 -7.80 3.05
N SER A 91 5.26 -7.52 4.09
CA SER A 91 4.28 -8.47 4.64
C SER A 91 3.11 -8.71 3.69
N ALA A 92 2.58 -7.66 3.08
CA ALA A 92 1.48 -7.75 2.11
C ALA A 92 1.89 -8.53 0.85
N LEU A 93 3.11 -8.30 0.35
CA LEU A 93 3.66 -8.99 -0.82
C LEU A 93 3.91 -10.49 -0.58
N GLN A 94 4.04 -10.93 0.67
CA GLN A 94 4.13 -12.35 1.04
C GLN A 94 2.78 -13.07 1.12
N SER A 95 1.66 -12.37 0.95
CA SER A 95 0.32 -12.98 0.86
C SER A 95 0.19 -13.82 -0.42
N ARG A 96 -0.83 -14.68 -0.50
CA ARG A 96 -1.04 -15.61 -1.62
C ARG A 96 -1.06 -14.92 -2.99
N LEU A 97 -1.71 -13.77 -3.09
CA LEU A 97 -1.79 -12.99 -4.34
C LEU A 97 -0.77 -11.85 -4.41
N GLY A 98 -0.08 -11.54 -3.31
CA GLY A 98 0.93 -10.48 -3.24
C GLY A 98 0.38 -9.10 -3.64
N VAL A 99 -0.86 -8.79 -3.25
CA VAL A 99 -1.44 -7.47 -3.51
C VAL A 99 -0.83 -6.46 -2.52
N PRO A 100 -0.24 -5.36 -2.99
CA PRO A 100 0.38 -4.37 -2.11
C PRO A 100 -0.68 -3.61 -1.31
N ILE A 101 -0.31 -3.14 -0.12
CA ILE A 101 -1.12 -2.19 0.63
C ILE A 101 -1.00 -0.78 0.05
N ILE A 102 -2.02 0.04 0.28
CA ILE A 102 -1.92 1.50 0.25
C ILE A 102 -1.77 2.04 1.68
N TYR A 103 -0.76 2.89 1.91
CA TYR A 103 -0.53 3.53 3.20
C TYR A 103 -1.07 4.97 3.20
N ALA A 104 -1.80 5.35 4.23
CA ALA A 104 -2.46 6.66 4.33
C ALA A 104 -1.97 7.46 5.54
N THR A 105 -2.02 8.79 5.42
CA THR A 105 -1.74 9.74 6.50
C THR A 105 -2.40 11.08 6.22
N ASP A 106 -2.74 11.82 7.28
CA ASP A 106 -3.35 13.15 7.19
C ASP A 106 -2.30 14.23 6.85
N ALA A 107 -1.80 14.27 5.61
CA ALA A 107 -0.87 15.32 5.15
C ALA A 107 -1.59 16.64 4.77
N VAL A 108 -2.42 17.18 5.68
CA VAL A 108 -3.39 18.26 5.39
C VAL A 108 -2.82 19.68 5.33
N HIS A 109 -1.54 19.87 5.67
CA HIS A 109 -0.84 21.17 5.55
C HIS A 109 0.68 20.95 5.46
N GLY A 110 1.05 20.08 4.52
CA GLY A 110 2.36 19.41 4.52
C GLY A 110 2.28 18.05 5.20
N HIS A 111 3.37 17.28 5.18
CA HIS A 111 3.44 15.97 5.82
C HIS A 111 3.60 16.10 7.35
N ASN A 112 2.59 16.68 7.99
CA ASN A 112 2.64 17.24 9.35
C ASN A 112 2.89 16.23 10.48
N ASN A 113 2.70 14.92 10.24
CA ASN A 113 3.09 13.87 11.19
C ASN A 113 4.61 13.59 11.21
N VAL A 114 5.36 14.00 10.20
CA VAL A 114 6.80 13.71 10.09
C VAL A 114 7.62 14.83 10.72
N PHE A 115 8.51 14.47 11.63
CA PHE A 115 9.37 15.44 12.29
C PHE A 115 10.31 16.11 11.28
N GLY A 116 10.41 17.44 11.36
CA GLY A 116 11.23 18.23 10.44
C GLY A 116 10.60 18.48 9.07
N ALA A 117 9.38 17.99 8.79
CA ALA A 117 8.68 18.31 7.56
C ALA A 117 8.30 19.81 7.48
N THR A 118 8.23 20.33 6.26
CA THR A 118 7.70 21.69 6.03
C THR A 118 6.22 21.75 6.41
N ILE A 119 5.87 22.73 7.23
CA ILE A 119 4.49 22.97 7.66
C ILE A 119 3.95 24.21 6.94
N PHE A 120 2.90 24.00 6.16
CA PHE A 120 2.21 25.08 5.42
C PHE A 120 1.13 25.72 6.31
N PRO A 121 0.69 26.96 5.96
CA PRO A 121 -0.51 27.53 6.55
C PRO A 121 -1.72 26.59 6.37
N HIS A 122 -2.58 26.49 7.38
CA HIS A 122 -3.84 25.76 7.25
C HIS A 122 -4.74 26.38 6.16
N ASN A 123 -5.69 25.60 5.67
CA ASN A 123 -6.56 25.93 4.54
C ASN A 123 -7.26 27.30 4.66
N ILE A 124 -7.63 27.75 5.88
CA ILE A 124 -8.21 29.09 6.06
C ILE A 124 -7.23 30.22 5.68
N GLY A 125 -5.96 30.07 6.03
CA GLY A 125 -4.90 31.02 5.65
C GLY A 125 -4.58 30.96 4.15
N LEU A 126 -4.60 29.77 3.57
CA LEU A 126 -4.48 29.60 2.11
C LEU A 126 -5.64 30.29 1.38
N GLY A 127 -6.89 30.11 1.86
CA GLY A 127 -8.07 30.77 1.31
C GLY A 127 -8.00 32.30 1.39
N ALA A 128 -7.36 32.86 2.43
CA ALA A 128 -7.14 34.29 2.57
C ALA A 128 -6.18 34.87 1.52
N THR A 129 -5.29 34.05 0.94
CA THR A 129 -4.35 34.51 -0.10
C THR A 129 -5.04 34.86 -1.43
N ARG A 130 -6.25 34.32 -1.68
CA ARG A 130 -6.98 34.43 -2.96
C ARG A 130 -6.23 33.88 -4.18
N LEU A 131 -5.22 33.03 -3.97
CA LEU A 131 -4.47 32.39 -5.05
C LEU A 131 -4.99 30.97 -5.29
N VAL A 132 -5.37 30.70 -6.54
CA VAL A 132 -5.64 29.36 -7.08
C VAL A 132 -4.86 29.26 -8.39
N PHE A 133 -4.17 28.14 -8.63
CA PHE A 133 -3.44 27.87 -9.87
C PHE A 133 -4.35 27.20 -10.90
#